data_AF-A0AAP0MJX5-F1
#
_entry.id   AF-A0AAP0MJX5-F1
#
_cell.length_a   1.000
_cell.length_b   1.000
_cell.length_c   1.000
_cell.angle_alpha   90.00
_cell.angle_beta   90.00
_cell.angle_gamma   90.00
#
_symmetry.space_group_name_H-M   'P 1'
#
loop_
_entity.id
_entity.type
_entity.pdbx_description
1 polymer ?
#
loop_
_entity_poly.entity_id
_entity_poly.type
_entity_poly.pdbx_seq_one_letter_code
_entity_poly.pdbx_strand_id
1 'polypeptide(L)'
;MISTFIYGQVKKIFEFLKNGFHGISSSLDLSFEYDLVADEKIPFLAYLVSVLNEHSFFPYEPPAGSKRFRNLIADFMKCPSPESEEDLLISMKMYRY
;
A
#
# COMPACT_ATOMS: atom_id res chain seq x y z
N MET A 1 22.03 2.55 -3.21
CA MET A 1 22.15 1.08 -3.23
C MET A 1 20.74 0.55 -3.14
N ILE A 2 20.16 0.09 -4.25
CA ILE A 2 18.79 -0.47 -4.23
C ILE A 2 18.82 -1.64 -3.24
N SER A 3 18.14 -1.47 -2.11
CA SER A 3 18.13 -2.44 -1.01
C SER A 3 17.69 -3.81 -1.55
N THR A 4 18.40 -4.87 -1.16
CA THR A 4 18.06 -6.27 -1.51
C THR A 4 16.60 -6.60 -1.20
N PHE A 5 15.99 -5.89 -0.24
CA PHE A 5 14.56 -5.96 0.07
C PHE A 5 13.66 -5.54 -1.11
N ILE A 6 13.97 -4.44 -1.78
CA ILE A 6 13.18 -3.90 -2.91
C ILE A 6 13.24 -4.85 -4.11
N TYR A 7 14.41 -5.46 -4.36
CA TYR A 7 14.58 -6.43 -5.44
C TYR A 7 13.61 -7.62 -5.31
N GLY A 8 13.43 -8.16 -4.11
CA GLY A 8 12.50 -9.25 -3.85
C GLY A 8 11.04 -8.87 -4.13
N GLN A 9 10.65 -7.64 -3.76
CA GLN A 9 9.30 -7.12 -3.99
C GLN A 9 9.03 -6.89 -5.48
N VAL A 10 9.98 -6.28 -6.20
CA VAL A 10 9.88 -6.07 -7.66
C VAL A 10 9.77 -7.41 -8.40
N LYS A 11 10.57 -8.40 -8.02
CA LYS A 11 10.51 -9.74 -8.61
C LYS A 11 9.11 -10.36 -8.48
N LYS A 12 8.51 -10.26 -7.29
CA LYS A 12 7.16 -10.78 -7.02
C LYS A 12 6.11 -10.14 -7.93
N ILE A 13 6.20 -8.84 -8.15
CA ILE A 13 5.30 -8.09 -9.04
C ILE A 13 5.45 -8.59 -10.50
N PHE A 14 6.67 -8.68 -11.01
CA PHE A 14 6.90 -9.11 -12.39
C PHE A 14 6.50 -10.57 -12.64
N GLU A 15 6.72 -11.47 -11.67
CA GLU A 15 6.29 -12.88 -11.79
C GLU A 15 4.77 -12.99 -11.90
N PHE A 16 4.03 -12.22 -11.10
CA PHE A 16 2.57 -12.17 -11.19
C PHE A 16 2.09 -11.68 -12.56
N LEU A 17 2.67 -10.59 -13.07
CA LEU A 17 2.25 -10.02 -14.36
C LEU A 17 2.56 -10.94 -15.55
N LYS A 18 3.67 -11.69 -15.48
CA LYS A 18 3.97 -12.72 -16.49
C LYS A 18 2.90 -13.81 -16.53
N ASN A 19 2.30 -14.13 -15.38
CA ASN A 19 1.28 -15.16 -15.24
C ASN A 19 -0.15 -14.59 -15.44
N GLY A 20 -0.44 -14.08 -16.64
CA GLY A 20 -1.81 -13.70 -17.03
C GLY A 20 -1.97 -12.28 -17.60
N PHE A 21 -0.94 -11.43 -17.49
CA PHE A 21 -0.96 -10.04 -17.97
C PHE A 21 0.20 -9.74 -18.93
N HIS A 22 0.49 -10.66 -19.84
CA HIS A 22 1.64 -10.58 -20.74
C HIS A 22 1.69 -9.27 -21.55
N GLY A 23 0.52 -8.76 -21.99
CA GLY A 23 0.42 -7.50 -22.73
C GLY A 23 0.63 -6.23 -21.91
N ILE A 24 0.52 -6.31 -20.57
CA ILE A 24 0.63 -5.14 -19.67
C ILE A 24 1.97 -5.15 -18.94
N SER A 25 2.62 -6.31 -18.80
CA SER A 25 3.91 -6.45 -18.11
C SER A 25 5.03 -5.57 -18.68
N SER A 26 5.01 -5.30 -19.99
CA SER A 26 5.95 -4.39 -20.66
C SER A 26 5.61 -2.91 -20.52
N SER A 27 4.39 -2.60 -20.05
CA SER A 27 3.88 -1.24 -19.87
C SER A 27 3.94 -0.77 -18.42
N LEU A 28 4.22 -1.67 -17.47
CA LEU A 28 4.38 -1.29 -16.08
C LEU A 28 5.74 -0.62 -15.88
N ASP A 29 5.72 0.70 -15.80
CA ASP A 29 6.87 1.48 -15.38
C ASP A 29 6.91 1.59 -13.85
N LEU A 30 8.03 1.20 -13.26
CA LEU A 30 8.34 1.34 -11.83
C LEU A 30 9.45 2.37 -11.60
N SER A 31 9.68 3.27 -12.57
CA SER A 31 10.53 4.43 -12.37
C SER A 31 9.82 5.43 -11.45
N PHE A 32 10.53 5.86 -10.41
CA PHE A 32 10.05 6.89 -9.49
C PHE A 32 11.08 8.01 -9.45
N GLU A 33 10.60 9.25 -9.38
CA GLU A 33 11.46 10.44 -9.32
C GLU A 33 12.30 10.48 -8.03
N TYR A 34 11.78 9.88 -6.95
CA TYR A 34 12.42 9.86 -5.64
C TYR A 34 12.45 8.46 -5.05
N ASP A 35 13.61 8.05 -4.50
CA ASP A 35 13.80 6.75 -3.84
C ASP A 35 12.81 6.54 -2.69
N LEU A 36 12.48 7.60 -1.93
CA LEU A 36 11.49 7.54 -0.85
C LEU A 36 10.10 7.10 -1.33
N VAL A 37 9.71 7.51 -2.54
CA VAL A 37 8.41 7.11 -3.12
C VAL A 37 8.48 5.65 -3.55
N ALA A 38 9.59 5.22 -4.13
CA ALA A 38 9.80 3.82 -4.48
C ALA A 38 9.75 2.91 -3.24
N ASP A 39 10.37 3.34 -2.14
CA ASP A 39 10.40 2.63 -0.87
C ASP A 39 9.01 2.45 -0.26
N GLU A 40 8.05 3.33 -0.55
CA GLU A 40 6.66 3.20 -0.09
C GLU A 40 5.80 2.39 -1.07
N LYS A 41 5.87 2.69 -2.37
CA LYS A 41 4.95 2.14 -3.37
C LYS A 41 5.29 0.71 -3.76
N ILE A 42 6.57 0.34 -3.85
CA ILE A 42 6.99 -1.00 -4.26
C ILE A 42 6.53 -2.07 -3.25
N PRO A 43 6.73 -1.91 -1.93
CA PRO A 43 6.23 -2.88 -0.95
C PRO A 43 4.71 -3.02 -0.96
N PHE A 44 3.98 -1.91 -1.16
CA PHE A 44 2.52 -1.96 -1.28
C PHE A 44 2.05 -2.77 -2.49
N LEU A 45 2.64 -2.53 -3.67
CA LEU A 45 2.31 -3.28 -4.89
C LEU A 45 2.61 -4.78 -4.73
N ALA A 46 3.73 -5.13 -4.11
CA ALA A 46 4.07 -6.52 -3.86
C ALA A 46 3.15 -7.19 -2.82
N TYR A 47 2.71 -6.45 -1.80
CA TYR A 47 1.66 -6.92 -0.89
C TYR A 47 0.36 -7.19 -1.65
N LEU A 48 -0.10 -6.24 -2.48
CA LEU A 48 -1.32 -6.40 -3.26
C LEU A 48 -1.26 -7.64 -4.17
N VAL A 49 -0.13 -7.86 -4.85
CA VAL A 49 0.12 -9.07 -5.65
C VAL A 49 0.01 -10.35 -4.83
N SER A 50 0.51 -10.33 -3.59
CA SER A 50 0.38 -11.47 -2.67
C SER A 50 -1.08 -11.80 -2.40
N VAL A 51 -1.86 -10.77 -2.06
CA VAL A 51 -3.29 -10.89 -1.77
C VAL A 51 -4.06 -11.39 -2.99
N LEU A 52 -3.75 -10.91 -4.20
CA LEU A 52 -4.41 -11.33 -5.44
C LEU A 52 -4.04 -12.76 -5.84
N ASN A 53 -2.84 -13.24 -5.51
CA ASN A 53 -2.46 -14.64 -5.71
C ASN A 53 -3.21 -15.58 -4.76
N GLU A 54 -3.44 -15.16 -3.51
CA GLU A 54 -4.15 -15.95 -2.50
C GLU A 54 -5.68 -15.89 -2.68
N HIS A 55 -6.18 -14.77 -3.21
CA HIS A 55 -7.60 -14.50 -3.40
C HIS A 55 -7.85 -14.07 -4.86
N SER A 56 -8.42 -14.97 -5.67
CA SER A 56 -8.80 -14.69 -7.06
C SER A 56 -9.90 -13.63 -7.19
N PHE A 57 -10.56 -13.29 -6.08
CA PHE A 57 -11.59 -12.28 -5.99
C PHE A 57 -11.24 -11.31 -4.87
N PHE A 58 -11.05 -10.04 -5.24
CA PHE A 58 -10.97 -8.95 -4.29
C PHE A 58 -12.38 -8.34 -4.19
N PRO A 59 -13.19 -8.66 -3.15
CA PRO A 59 -14.42 -7.92 -2.93
C PRO A 59 -14.02 -6.49 -2.62
N TYR A 60 -14.13 -5.60 -3.61
CA TYR A 60 -14.01 -4.18 -3.37
C TYR A 60 -15.14 -3.78 -2.44
N GLU A 61 -14.80 -3.58 -1.17
CA GLU A 61 -15.70 -3.00 -0.19
C GLU A 61 -15.39 -1.49 -0.17
N PRO A 62 -16.35 -0.62 -0.48
CA PRO A 62 -16.12 0.80 -0.42
C PRO A 62 -15.61 1.20 0.99
N PRO A 63 -14.62 2.10 1.09
CA PRO A 63 -14.10 2.54 2.39
C PRO A 63 -15.22 3.02 3.33
N ALA A 64 -16.22 3.68 2.73
CA ALA A 64 -17.49 3.98 3.36
C ALA A 64 -18.30 2.68 3.53
N GLY A 65 -18.18 2.06 4.70
CA GLY A 65 -18.92 0.84 5.04
C GLY A 65 -18.04 -0.32 5.46
N SER A 66 -16.79 -0.36 4.98
CA SER A 66 -15.89 -1.48 5.27
C SER A 66 -15.52 -1.58 6.75
N LYS A 67 -16.05 -2.61 7.39
CA LYS A 67 -15.73 -2.90 8.81
C LYS A 67 -14.24 -3.23 8.97
N ARG A 68 -13.66 -3.92 7.99
CA ARG A 68 -12.23 -4.24 7.98
C ARG A 68 -11.38 -2.98 7.85
N PHE A 69 -11.71 -2.09 6.90
CA PHE A 69 -10.99 -0.82 6.75
C PHE A 69 -11.08 0.04 8.01
N ARG A 70 -12.29 0.20 8.58
CA ARG A 70 -12.47 0.95 9.84
C ARG A 70 -11.66 0.38 10.99
N ASN A 71 -11.60 -0.95 11.13
CA ASN A 71 -10.81 -1.59 12.19
C ASN A 71 -9.30 -1.36 11.98
N LEU A 72 -8.79 -1.46 10.75
CA LEU A 72 -7.39 -1.17 10.44
C LEU A 72 -7.03 0.29 10.74
N ILE A 73 -7.88 1.25 10.38
CA ILE A 73 -7.67 2.66 10.74
C ILE A 73 -7.73 2.85 12.25
N ALA A 74 -8.70 2.23 12.94
CA ALA A 74 -8.80 2.32 14.39
C ALA A 74 -7.56 1.75 15.09
N ASP A 75 -7.02 0.63 14.62
CA ASP A 75 -5.81 0.02 15.18
C ASP A 75 -4.55 0.83 14.85
N PHE A 76 -4.47 1.42 13.65
CA PHE A 76 -3.44 2.40 13.31
C PHE A 76 -3.48 3.62 14.24
N MET A 77 -4.67 4.17 14.50
CA MET A 77 -4.87 5.31 15.40
C MET A 77 -4.65 4.96 16.88
N LYS A 78 -4.78 3.69 17.26
CA LYS A 78 -4.41 3.20 18.60
C LYS A 78 -2.90 3.07 18.78
N CYS A 79 -2.11 3.14 17.70
CA CYS A 79 -0.67 3.27 17.83
C CYS A 79 -0.42 4.64 18.48
N PRO A 80 0.05 4.68 19.74
CA PRO A 80 0.34 5.95 20.38
C PRO A 80 1.55 6.52 19.65
N SER A 81 1.33 7.48 18.76
CA SER A 81 2.37 8.42 18.36
C SER A 81 2.72 9.23 19.62
N PRO A 82 3.93 9.10 20.19
CA PRO A 82 4.35 10.08 21.16
C PRO A 82 4.76 11.35 20.39
N GLU A 83 4.49 12.50 21.01
CA GLU A 83 5.21 13.77 20.79
C GLU A 83 4.61 14.79 19.79
N SER A 84 3.40 15.28 20.04
CA SER A 84 3.16 16.74 20.27
C SER A 84 1.66 17.09 20.33
N GLU A 85 1.29 18.07 21.16
CA GLU A 85 -0.08 18.63 21.27
C GLU A 85 -0.60 19.23 19.95
N GLU A 86 0.32 19.65 19.08
CA GLU A 86 0.05 20.26 17.78
C GLU A 86 -0.63 19.26 16.81
N ASP A 87 -0.19 17.99 16.81
CA ASP A 87 -0.72 16.96 15.92
C ASP A 87 -2.16 16.54 16.27
N LEU A 88 -2.49 16.57 17.56
CA LEU A 88 -3.87 16.35 18.03
C LEU A 88 -4.81 17.45 17.53
N LEU A 89 -4.36 18.71 17.56
CA LEU A 89 -5.11 19.87 17.09
C LEU A 89 -5.37 19.83 15.57
N ILE A 90 -4.42 19.32 14.79
CA ILE A 90 -4.58 19.12 13.34
C ILE A 90 -5.60 18.01 13.07
N SER A 91 -5.52 16.88 13.80
CA SER A 91 -6.49 15.79 13.64
C SER A 91 -7.92 16.24 13.98
N MET A 92 -8.10 17.00 15.07
CA MET A 92 -9.42 17.48 15.49
C MET A 92 -10.03 18.50 14.54
N LYS A 93 -9.22 19.26 13.79
CA LYS A 93 -9.69 20.20 12.77
C LYS A 93 -10.13 19.49 11.48
N MET A 94 -9.51 18.37 11.12
CA MET A 94 -9.89 17.56 9.94
C MET A 94 -11.27 16.90 10.07
N TYR A 95 -11.73 16.58 11.27
CA TYR A 95 -13.05 15.96 11.50
C TYR A 95 -14.23 16.94 11.55
N ARG A 96 -14.01 18.23 11.25
CA ARG A 96 -15.05 19.27 11.38
C ARG A 96 -15.61 19.80 10.05
N TYR A 97 -15.27 19.21 8.91
CA TYR A 97 -15.88 19.53 7.61
C TYR A 97 -16.24 18.27 6.84
#